data_AF-A0A2T9XQP4-F1
#
_entry.id   AF-A0A2T9XQP4-F1
#
_cell.length_a   1.000
_cell.length_b   1.000
_cell.length_c   1.000
_cell.angle_alpha   90.00
_cell.angle_beta   90.00
_cell.angle_gamma   90.00
#
_symmetry.space_group_name_H-M   'P 1'
#
loop_
_entity.id
_entity.type
_entity.pdbx_description
1 polymer ?
#
loop_
_entity_poly.entity_id
_entity_poly.type
_entity_poly.pdbx_seq_one_letter_code
_entity_poly.pdbx_strand_id
1 'polypeptide(L)'
;MSNDTSSAGDDLTGGSENDSDQLPMEDTLLDRGVDDLLDEGYVAPERARTNHYGETAWEQLHRETLDQRLAEEEPEVWTVHPRMDPAREPDRAGRLVADEQAVEAGGNDEFAVDAGISGGAASAEEAAVHLIEEEYTTEEDETQDQGDEA
;
A
#
# COMPACT_ATOMS: atom_id res chain seq x y z
N MET A 1 -51.78 -5.95 -1.78
CA MET A 1 -51.30 -5.37 -3.04
C MET A 1 -49.79 -5.27 -2.92
N SER A 2 -49.08 -6.32 -3.30
CA SER A 2 -47.61 -6.34 -3.32
C SER A 2 -47.19 -5.95 -4.73
N ASN A 3 -46.42 -4.88 -4.88
CA ASN A 3 -45.78 -4.56 -6.15
C ASN A 3 -44.56 -5.47 -6.29
N ASP A 4 -44.71 -6.55 -7.04
CA ASP A 4 -43.57 -7.24 -7.62
C ASP A 4 -42.98 -6.35 -8.72
N THR A 5 -41.71 -6.00 -8.53
CA THR A 5 -40.90 -5.33 -9.55
C THR A 5 -40.87 -6.20 -10.80
N SER A 6 -41.28 -5.60 -11.91
CA SER A 6 -41.34 -6.25 -13.21
C SER A 6 -39.95 -6.75 -13.58
N SER A 7 -39.79 -8.07 -13.58
CA SER A 7 -38.69 -8.76 -14.24
C SER A 7 -38.45 -8.09 -15.59
N ALA A 8 -37.23 -7.60 -15.80
CA ALA A 8 -36.77 -7.13 -17.10
C ALA A 8 -36.96 -8.28 -18.09
N GLY A 9 -38.04 -8.21 -18.88
CA GLY A 9 -38.23 -9.04 -20.04
C GLY A 9 -37.25 -8.53 -21.09
N ASP A 10 -36.21 -9.33 -21.32
CA ASP A 10 -35.28 -9.17 -22.43
C ASP A 10 -36.08 -9.30 -23.74
N ASP A 11 -36.48 -8.15 -24.29
CA ASP A 11 -37.06 -8.06 -25.62
C ASP A 11 -35.92 -8.24 -26.63
N LEU A 12 -35.66 -9.50 -26.98
CA LEU A 12 -34.65 -9.91 -27.96
C LEU A 12 -35.00 -9.50 -29.41
N THR A 13 -35.90 -8.53 -29.60
CA THR A 13 -36.32 -8.02 -30.92
C THR A 13 -36.06 -6.53 -31.14
N GLY A 14 -35.34 -5.87 -30.24
CA GLY A 14 -34.77 -4.53 -30.44
C GLY A 14 -33.46 -4.60 -31.24
N GLY A 15 -33.49 -4.14 -32.50
CA GLY A 15 -32.26 -4.00 -33.28
C GLY A 15 -31.32 -2.97 -32.66
N SER A 16 -30.06 -3.36 -32.44
CA SER A 16 -28.89 -2.47 -32.33
C SER A 16 -29.07 -1.22 -31.46
N GLU A 17 -29.55 -1.36 -30.23
CA GLU A 17 -29.66 -0.19 -29.33
C GLU A 17 -28.33 0.15 -28.62
N ASN A 18 -27.30 -0.70 -28.71
CA ASN A 18 -26.06 -0.55 -27.95
C ASN A 18 -24.78 -0.27 -28.78
N ASP A 19 -24.84 -0.40 -30.11
CA ASP A 19 -23.67 -0.25 -31.00
C ASP A 19 -23.84 0.81 -32.11
N SER A 20 -24.94 1.57 -32.07
CA SER A 20 -25.26 2.57 -33.09
C SER A 20 -24.64 3.95 -32.83
N ASP A 21 -23.94 4.14 -31.70
CA ASP A 21 -23.40 5.44 -31.25
C ASP A 21 -21.87 5.57 -31.41
N GLN A 22 -21.20 4.58 -32.01
CA GLN A 22 -19.76 4.65 -32.25
C GLN A 22 -19.46 5.85 -33.16
N LEU A 23 -18.60 6.74 -32.69
CA LEU A 23 -18.18 7.92 -33.45
C LEU A 23 -17.27 7.51 -34.61
N PRO A 24 -17.42 8.13 -35.78
CA PRO A 24 -16.49 7.90 -36.88
C PRO A 24 -15.10 8.43 -36.52
N MET A 25 -14.04 7.87 -37.12
CA MET A 25 -12.66 8.13 -36.68
C MET A 25 -12.31 9.62 -36.70
N GLU A 26 -12.80 10.36 -37.71
CA GLU A 26 -12.61 11.82 -37.83
C GLU A 26 -13.07 12.61 -36.60
N ASP A 27 -14.00 12.06 -35.81
CA ASP A 27 -14.57 12.69 -34.63
C ASP A 27 -13.93 12.20 -33.32
N THR A 28 -13.08 11.17 -33.37
CA THR A 28 -12.47 10.57 -32.16
C THR A 28 -11.14 11.21 -31.73
N LEU A 29 -10.55 12.11 -32.53
CA LEU A 29 -9.22 12.73 -32.28
C LEU A 29 -8.08 11.71 -32.10
N LEU A 30 -8.32 10.44 -32.37
CA LEU A 30 -7.37 9.34 -32.24
C LEU A 30 -6.85 8.97 -33.63
N ASP A 31 -5.53 8.92 -33.79
CA ASP A 31 -4.86 8.42 -34.99
C ASP A 31 -4.20 7.09 -34.67
N ARG A 32 -4.90 5.99 -34.98
CA ARG A 32 -4.42 4.61 -34.80
C ARG A 32 -3.88 3.97 -36.08
N GLY A 33 -3.80 4.72 -37.18
CA GLY A 33 -3.18 4.28 -38.44
C GLY A 33 -4.04 3.37 -39.32
N VAL A 34 -5.34 3.29 -39.11
CA VAL A 34 -6.33 2.63 -39.99
C VAL A 34 -7.40 3.64 -40.40
N ASP A 35 -8.15 3.38 -41.48
CA ASP A 35 -9.23 4.28 -41.94
C ASP A 35 -10.55 4.06 -41.17
N ASP A 36 -10.81 2.83 -40.71
CA ASP A 36 -11.95 2.44 -39.86
C ASP A 36 -11.44 1.76 -38.59
N LEU A 37 -12.00 2.15 -37.44
CA LEU A 37 -11.69 1.52 -36.14
C LEU A 37 -12.04 0.02 -36.12
N LEU A 38 -12.97 -0.43 -36.95
CA LEU A 38 -13.34 -1.84 -37.09
C LEU A 38 -12.32 -2.68 -37.86
N ASP A 39 -11.37 -2.05 -38.56
CA ASP A 39 -10.30 -2.75 -39.30
C ASP A 39 -9.10 -3.14 -38.40
N GLU A 40 -9.08 -2.69 -37.14
CA GLU A 40 -8.03 -3.05 -36.18
C GLU A 40 -8.17 -4.51 -35.74
N GLY A 41 -7.32 -5.38 -36.27
CA GLY A 41 -7.18 -6.74 -35.77
C GLY A 41 -6.47 -6.77 -34.41
N TYR A 42 -7.05 -7.45 -33.41
CA TYR A 42 -6.37 -7.75 -32.15
C TYR A 42 -5.56 -9.05 -32.27
N VAL A 43 -4.27 -9.00 -31.97
CA VAL A 43 -3.39 -10.18 -31.89
C VAL A 43 -3.15 -10.50 -30.41
N ALA A 44 -3.59 -11.69 -29.97
CA ALA A 44 -3.33 -12.13 -28.61
C ALA A 44 -1.81 -12.25 -28.36
N PRO A 45 -1.32 -11.95 -27.13
CA PRO A 45 0.10 -12.08 -26.81
C PRO A 45 0.62 -13.49 -27.11
N GLU A 46 1.82 -13.60 -27.70
CA GLU A 46 2.50 -14.88 -27.97
C GLU A 46 3.12 -15.52 -26.71
N ARG A 47 2.49 -15.34 -25.56
CA ARG A 47 2.87 -16.00 -24.30
C ARG A 47 1.69 -16.79 -23.77
N ALA A 48 1.99 -17.86 -23.04
CA ALA A 48 0.99 -18.55 -22.26
C ALA A 48 0.32 -17.53 -21.32
N ARG A 49 -1.02 -17.59 -21.26
CA ARG A 49 -1.76 -16.88 -20.23
C ARG A 49 -1.42 -17.54 -18.90
N THR A 50 -0.93 -16.77 -17.93
CA THR A 50 -0.90 -17.24 -16.54
C THR A 50 -2.36 -17.33 -16.12
N ASN A 51 -2.88 -18.53 -15.91
CA ASN A 51 -4.22 -18.66 -15.34
C ASN A 51 -4.14 -18.23 -13.88
N HIS A 52 -5.01 -17.31 -13.48
CA HIS A 52 -5.20 -16.92 -12.09
C HIS A 52 -6.37 -17.71 -11.51
N TYR A 53 -6.41 -17.84 -10.18
CA TYR A 53 -7.55 -18.49 -9.54
C TYR A 53 -8.81 -17.61 -9.72
N GLY A 54 -9.97 -18.24 -9.96
CA GLY A 54 -11.25 -17.53 -10.13
C GLY A 54 -11.75 -17.47 -11.58
N GLU A 55 -11.03 -18.08 -12.52
CA GLU A 55 -11.47 -18.15 -13.92
C GLU A 55 -12.51 -19.26 -14.15
N THR A 56 -12.56 -20.28 -13.30
CA THR A 56 -13.55 -21.36 -13.39
C THR A 56 -14.75 -21.12 -12.48
N ALA A 57 -15.93 -21.64 -12.85
CA ALA A 57 -17.14 -21.54 -12.03
C ALA A 57 -16.97 -22.16 -10.63
N TRP A 58 -16.14 -23.21 -10.53
CA TRP A 58 -15.83 -23.84 -9.24
C TRP A 58 -14.99 -22.93 -8.35
N GLU A 59 -13.95 -22.30 -8.90
CA GLU A 59 -13.09 -21.37 -8.16
C GLU A 59 -13.84 -20.13 -7.70
N GLN A 60 -14.74 -19.57 -8.52
CA GLN A 60 -15.58 -18.43 -8.13
C GLN A 60 -16.46 -18.77 -6.92
N LEU A 61 -16.96 -20.01 -6.84
CA LEU A 61 -17.76 -20.47 -5.72
C LEU A 61 -16.91 -20.71 -4.46
N HIS A 62 -15.71 -21.26 -4.61
CA HIS A 62 -14.87 -21.67 -3.49
C HIS A 62 -13.94 -20.57 -2.97
N ARG A 63 -13.71 -19.52 -3.78
CA ARG A 63 -12.79 -18.39 -3.52
C ARG A 63 -11.36 -18.82 -3.16
N GLU A 64 -10.43 -17.89 -3.26
CA GLU A 64 -9.04 -18.15 -2.87
C GLU A 64 -8.93 -18.30 -1.35
N THR A 65 -8.02 -19.19 -0.92
CA THR A 65 -7.61 -19.23 0.48
C THR A 65 -6.64 -18.08 0.78
N LEU A 66 -6.51 -17.72 2.06
CA LEU A 66 -5.54 -16.71 2.48
C LEU A 66 -4.10 -17.10 2.11
N ASP A 67 -3.75 -18.39 2.24
CA ASP A 67 -2.43 -18.92 1.87
C ASP A 67 -2.14 -18.77 0.38
N GLN A 68 -3.16 -18.96 -0.48
CA GLN A 68 -3.02 -18.76 -1.92
C GLN A 68 -2.74 -17.29 -2.25
N ARG A 69 -3.47 -16.37 -1.61
CA ARG A 69 -3.25 -14.93 -1.78
C ARG A 69 -1.88 -14.48 -1.32
N LEU A 70 -1.41 -15.03 -0.19
CA LEU A 70 -0.08 -14.74 0.34
C LEU A 70 1.04 -15.25 -0.58
N ALA A 71 0.83 -16.40 -1.24
CA ALA A 71 1.81 -16.95 -2.18
C ALA A 71 1.91 -16.16 -3.50
N GLU A 72 0.87 -15.42 -3.88
CA GLU A 72 0.88 -14.51 -5.04
C GLU A 72 1.46 -13.13 -4.70
N GLU A 73 1.64 -12.81 -3.41
CA GLU A 73 2.20 -11.54 -2.97
C GLU A 73 3.70 -11.46 -3.30
N GLU A 74 4.09 -10.47 -4.10
CA GLU A 74 5.50 -10.13 -4.34
C GLU A 74 5.96 -9.13 -3.26
N PRO A 75 7.07 -9.40 -2.54
CA PRO A 75 7.60 -8.47 -1.56
C PRO A 75 7.93 -7.12 -2.19
N GLU A 76 7.45 -6.02 -1.61
CA GLU A 76 7.81 -4.71 -2.14
C GLU A 76 9.32 -4.42 -1.98
N VAL A 77 9.85 -3.60 -2.88
CA VAL A 77 11.30 -3.41 -3.11
C VAL A 77 12.01 -2.59 -1.99
N TRP A 78 11.35 -2.29 -0.88
CA TRP A 78 11.94 -1.58 0.27
C TRP A 78 12.96 -2.38 1.08
N THR A 79 13.29 -3.62 0.68
CA THR A 79 14.41 -4.39 1.26
C THR A 79 15.75 -3.65 1.12
N VAL A 80 15.83 -2.67 0.23
CA VAL A 80 16.82 -1.59 0.33
C VAL A 80 16.13 -0.42 1.01
N HIS A 81 16.36 -0.23 2.32
CA HIS A 81 15.98 1.04 2.95
C HIS A 81 16.58 2.16 2.09
N PRO A 82 15.76 3.04 1.47
CA PRO A 82 16.31 4.16 0.75
C PRO A 82 17.21 4.90 1.73
N ARG A 83 18.41 5.29 1.28
CA ARG A 83 19.25 6.17 2.09
C ARG A 83 18.38 7.35 2.46
N MET A 84 18.03 7.45 3.74
CA MET A 84 17.19 8.51 4.26
C MET A 84 17.83 9.83 3.82
N ASP A 85 17.04 10.72 3.24
CA ASP A 85 17.53 12.06 2.89
C ASP A 85 18.16 12.67 4.14
N PRO A 86 19.39 13.21 4.10
CA PRO A 86 19.99 13.87 5.26
C PRO A 86 19.12 15.02 5.80
N ALA A 87 18.23 15.62 4.99
CA ALA A 87 17.22 16.58 5.45
C ALA A 87 16.18 15.96 6.39
N ARG A 88 16.11 14.63 6.48
CA ARG A 88 15.18 13.91 7.34
C ARG A 88 15.60 13.92 8.82
N GLU A 89 16.79 14.41 9.16
CA GLU A 89 17.32 14.50 10.54
C GLU A 89 17.14 13.14 11.27
N PRO A 90 18.09 12.19 11.09
CA PRO A 90 17.95 10.80 11.57
C PRO A 90 17.82 10.70 13.10
N ASP A 91 18.16 11.76 13.81
CA ASP A 91 18.09 11.95 15.24
C ASP A 91 16.73 12.48 15.72
N ARG A 92 15.76 12.79 14.85
CA ARG A 92 14.42 13.22 15.31
C ARG A 92 13.74 12.13 16.14
N ALA A 93 13.14 12.53 17.26
CA ALA A 93 12.32 11.64 18.07
C ALA A 93 10.99 11.31 17.35
N GLY A 94 10.59 10.04 17.38
CA GLY A 94 9.31 9.58 16.85
C GLY A 94 8.13 9.83 17.81
N ARG A 95 6.91 9.56 17.34
CA ARG A 95 5.70 9.64 18.18
C ARG A 95 5.52 8.32 18.94
N LEU A 96 5.46 8.39 20.26
CA LEU A 96 5.10 7.26 21.11
C LEU A 96 3.58 7.06 21.13
N VAL A 97 3.12 5.83 20.89
CA VAL A 97 1.72 5.42 21.02
C VAL A 97 1.62 4.32 22.06
N ALA A 98 0.44 4.19 22.69
CA ALA A 98 0.22 3.17 23.69
C ALA A 98 0.51 1.78 23.13
N ASP A 99 1.29 0.99 23.87
CA ASP A 99 1.50 -0.41 23.56
C ASP A 99 0.26 -1.21 23.98
N GLU A 100 -0.48 -1.72 23.00
CA GLU A 100 -1.69 -2.51 23.23
C GLU A 100 -1.40 -3.83 23.99
N GLN A 101 -0.16 -4.32 23.95
CA GLN A 101 0.28 -5.54 24.64
C GLN A 101 0.78 -5.27 26.07
N ALA A 102 1.08 -4.01 26.42
CA ALA A 102 1.56 -3.65 27.75
C ALA A 102 0.50 -3.80 28.86
N VAL A 103 -0.77 -3.99 28.50
CA VAL A 103 -1.88 -4.20 29.45
C VAL A 103 -1.69 -5.48 30.27
N GLU A 104 -1.02 -6.50 29.74
CA GLU A 104 -0.73 -7.75 30.48
C GLU A 104 0.32 -7.55 31.60
N ALA A 105 1.12 -6.48 31.51
CA ALA A 105 2.20 -6.16 32.46
C ALA A 105 1.80 -5.19 33.60
N GLY A 106 0.55 -4.71 33.64
CA GLY A 106 0.04 -3.94 34.79
C GLY A 106 -0.17 -2.43 34.60
N GLY A 107 -0.12 -1.91 33.38
CA GLY A 107 -0.48 -0.51 33.09
C GLY A 107 0.32 0.10 31.95
N ASN A 108 -0.30 1.00 31.18
CA ASN A 108 0.16 1.51 29.90
C ASN A 108 1.00 2.80 29.96
N ASP A 109 1.33 3.29 31.16
CA ASP A 109 2.02 4.59 31.31
C ASP A 109 3.54 4.48 31.17
N GLU A 110 4.12 3.28 31.31
CA GLU A 110 5.57 3.05 31.27
C GLU A 110 6.05 2.45 29.93
N PHE A 111 5.13 1.90 29.14
CA PHE A 111 5.45 1.23 27.87
C PHE A 111 4.72 1.91 26.71
N ALA A 112 5.46 2.16 25.63
CA ALA A 112 4.93 2.71 24.40
C ALA A 112 5.71 2.15 23.20
N VAL A 113 5.06 2.14 22.04
CA VAL A 113 5.68 1.79 20.76
C VAL A 113 6.00 3.06 19.99
N ASP A 114 7.19 3.13 19.40
CA ASP A 114 7.54 4.18 18.46
C ASP A 114 6.77 3.97 17.14
N ALA A 115 5.82 4.87 16.86
CA ALA A 115 5.06 4.90 15.61
C ALA A 115 5.78 5.68 14.49
N GLY A 116 7.01 6.12 14.73
CA GLY A 116 7.84 6.88 13.80
C GLY A 116 7.43 8.34 13.69
N ILE A 117 8.11 9.04 12.77
CA ILE A 117 7.94 10.47 12.51
C ILE A 117 6.72 10.70 11.61
N SER A 118 5.93 11.73 11.92
CA SER A 118 4.83 12.23 11.08
C SER A 118 5.39 12.81 9.77
N GLY A 119 5.58 11.96 8.75
CA GLY A 119 6.25 12.30 7.50
C GLY A 119 5.74 13.61 6.88
N GLY A 120 6.57 14.66 6.89
CA GLY A 120 6.34 15.97 6.24
C GLY A 120 5.22 16.84 6.83
N ALA A 121 4.32 16.30 7.65
CA ALA A 121 3.17 17.00 8.23
C ALA A 121 3.40 17.44 9.70
N ALA A 122 4.60 17.25 10.24
CA ALA A 122 4.97 17.68 11.59
C ALA A 122 4.92 19.21 11.72
N SER A 123 4.52 19.68 12.91
CA SER A 123 4.62 21.10 13.25
C SER A 123 6.09 21.53 13.44
N ALA A 124 6.38 22.84 13.39
CA ALA A 124 7.74 23.35 13.59
C ALA A 124 8.32 23.00 14.97
N GLU A 125 7.48 22.93 16.00
CA GLU A 125 7.89 22.56 17.36
C GLU A 125 8.18 21.06 17.48
N GLU A 126 7.32 20.23 16.89
CA GLU A 126 7.52 18.78 16.81
C GLU A 126 8.78 18.43 16.01
N ALA A 127 9.07 19.20 14.96
CA ALA A 127 10.29 19.07 14.18
C ALA A 127 11.57 19.42 14.98
N ALA A 128 11.48 20.24 16.03
CA ALA A 128 12.66 20.67 16.79
C ALA A 128 13.14 19.63 17.84
N VAL A 129 12.39 18.55 18.08
CA VAL A 129 12.72 17.52 19.08
C VAL A 129 13.59 16.42 18.46
N HIS A 130 14.71 16.12 19.11
CA HIS A 130 15.69 15.13 18.67
C HIS A 130 16.23 14.34 19.87
N LEU A 131 16.73 13.14 19.59
CA LEU A 131 17.40 12.26 20.54
C LEU A 131 18.83 12.79 20.76
N ILE A 132 19.22 12.85 22.02
CA ILE A 132 20.59 13.16 22.43
C ILE A 132 21.19 11.86 22.93
N GLU A 133 22.36 11.48 22.41
CA GLU A 133 23.09 10.33 22.92
C GLU A 133 23.50 10.60 24.38
N GLU A 134 23.04 9.76 25.30
CA GLU A 134 23.48 9.81 26.69
C GLU A 134 24.81 9.06 26.83
N GLU A 135 25.84 9.76 27.35
CA GLU A 135 27.07 9.12 27.77
C GLU A 135 26.84 8.51 29.16
N TYR A 136 26.71 7.18 29.24
CA TYR A 136 26.58 6.48 30.51
C TYR A 136 27.97 6.33 31.15
N THR A 137 28.29 7.20 32.11
CA THR A 137 29.44 7.00 33.00
C THR A 137 29.11 5.86 33.96
N THR A 138 29.87 4.77 33.92
CA THR A 138 29.72 3.68 34.90
C THR A 138 30.49 4.04 36.18
N GLU A 139 30.10 3.56 37.36
CA GLU A 139 30.86 3.81 38.62
C GLU A 139 32.35 3.38 38.53
N GLU A 140 32.70 2.52 37.56
CA GLU A 140 34.08 2.15 37.24
C GLU A 140 34.89 3.27 36.54
N ASP A 141 34.23 4.16 35.78
CA ASP A 141 34.86 5.32 35.10
C ASP A 141 35.23 6.43 36.08
N GLU A 142 34.49 6.59 37.19
CA GLU A 142 34.78 7.61 38.22
C GLU A 142 36.06 7.30 39.02
N THR A 143 36.53 6.06 39.00
CA THR A 143 37.71 5.62 39.77
C THR A 143 39.05 5.85 39.06
N GLN A 144 39.04 6.19 37.77
CA GLN A 144 40.27 6.38 36.99
C GLN A 144 40.81 7.82 37.06
N ASP A 145 40.03 8.81 37.51
CA ASP A 145 40.45 10.22 37.58
C ASP A 145 41.11 10.61 38.92
N GLN A 146 41.17 9.71 39.91
CA GLN A 146 41.80 9.97 41.22
C GLN A 146 43.21 9.39 41.36
N GLY A 147 43.87 9.06 40.25
CA GLY A 147 45.11 8.30 40.25
C GLY A 147 46.26 8.90 39.45
N ASP A 148 46.52 10.21 39.54
CA ASP A 148 47.83 10.78 39.14
C ASP A 148 48.09 12.13 39.84
N GLU A 149 48.29 12.10 41.16
CA GLU A 149 49.14 13.10 41.83
C GLU A 149 50.40 12.41 42.35
N ALA A 150 51.52 12.63 41.67
CA ALA A 150 52.88 12.29 42.11
C ALA A 150 53.80 13.51 42.02
#